data_AF-A0A2H3SBP2-F1
#
_entry.id   AF-A0A2H3SBP2-F1
#
_cell.length_a   1.000
_cell.length_b   1.000
_cell.length_c   1.000
_cell.angle_alpha   90.00
_cell.angle_beta   90.00
_cell.angle_gamma   90.00
#
_symmetry.space_group_name_H-M   'P 1'
#
loop_
_entity.id
_entity.type
_entity.pdbx_description
1 polymer ?
#
loop_
_entity_poly.entity_id
_entity_poly.type
_entity_poly.pdbx_seq_one_letter_code
_entity_poly.pdbx_strand_id
1 'polypeptide(L)'
;MRIILAWLLFAVVTAQSYNYGGVDIDSLTRRQDPDAPIVVKALPQTRNGTTPLRLEIRQMKADRYKWDLFILSMSMFQDVSQDDPASWYKIAGIHGVPFEAWNGVEAAPGANQSGYCAHSSVLFPVWHRPYLALFEQELYRMANVIAGMFPNGTDRQTYIDAARDFRMPYWDWAMPPPPGESHFPDVFWNATISQWGPRGVQEIRNPLYSYRFHPKNASAMIWSPLRDWDETKRAPNVSESLTDPTSGNDKVNAALLSRLPEIQRRLYELLTSYKDFNSFGTKAWGATQNLSTADSIESVHDIIHTDGGLGGHMTYVPLSSFDPLFLLHHAMTDRVVAIWQSLNPYSWVTPMPAGENSFTTLKGEMQDSQSPLTPFFASVDGTFWNSDTARTTEAFGYTYADTDLTGKQKEDVRQDLQKKVSEWWGGSAAVGLQAGTDIMIAGGISSTDYTAKWTIAVLVNMGAFPGSYTIYFYLGQLPTDCGEQTSHYIGGIPFAGNLMANPSDSVITAALPIESRLRERVIYGDLPSLSFKDVEYYLLERQKLQLCVMADFRRDVDPAQVSGLRVEIVRSSHKDGRDSFKMDTS
;
A
#
# COMPACT_ATOMS: atom_id res chain seq x y z
N MET A 1 51.87 -32.09 -10.89
CA MET A 1 50.41 -31.96 -10.80
C MET A 1 50.10 -30.50 -10.49
N ARG A 2 49.74 -29.71 -11.51
CA ARG A 2 49.53 -28.26 -11.38
C ARG A 2 48.09 -28.02 -10.94
N ILE A 3 47.93 -27.35 -9.80
CA ILE A 3 46.65 -26.85 -9.28
C ILE A 3 46.29 -25.64 -10.13
N ILE A 4 45.19 -25.73 -10.88
CA ILE A 4 44.59 -24.58 -11.57
C ILE A 4 43.60 -23.96 -10.58
N LEU A 5 44.01 -22.84 -9.96
CA LEU A 5 43.06 -21.90 -9.35
C LEU A 5 42.24 -21.28 -10.49
N ALA A 6 40.98 -21.67 -10.60
CA ALA A 6 40.01 -20.92 -11.39
C ALA A 6 39.65 -19.66 -10.59
N TRP A 7 40.18 -18.53 -11.03
CA TRP A 7 39.71 -17.22 -10.61
C TRP A 7 38.26 -17.05 -11.09
N LEU A 8 37.32 -17.00 -10.15
CA LEU A 8 35.97 -16.47 -10.38
C LEU A 8 36.11 -14.96 -10.64
N LEU A 9 36.33 -14.60 -11.89
CA LEU A 9 35.96 -13.29 -12.40
C LEU A 9 34.44 -13.18 -12.27
N PHE A 10 33.97 -12.59 -11.17
CA PHE A 10 32.68 -11.91 -11.17
C PHE A 10 32.80 -10.77 -12.18
N ALA A 11 32.49 -11.07 -13.44
CA ALA A 11 32.06 -10.01 -14.33
C ALA A 11 30.84 -9.40 -13.66
N VAL A 12 30.94 -8.15 -13.23
CA VAL A 12 29.79 -7.29 -13.00
C VAL A 12 29.15 -7.13 -14.37
N VAL A 13 28.37 -8.14 -14.80
CA VAL A 13 27.44 -7.98 -15.88
C VAL A 13 26.41 -7.01 -15.31
N THR A 14 26.53 -5.74 -15.68
CA THR A 14 25.50 -4.75 -15.40
C THR A 14 24.27 -5.22 -16.15
N ALA A 15 23.40 -5.98 -15.50
CA ALA A 15 22.23 -6.56 -16.15
C ALA A 15 21.39 -5.44 -16.78
N GLN A 16 21.09 -5.60 -18.07
CA GLN A 16 20.37 -4.62 -18.89
C GLN A 16 18.89 -4.99 -18.98
N SER A 17 18.07 -4.12 -19.56
CA SER A 17 16.70 -4.45 -19.98
C SER A 17 16.71 -5.61 -20.98
N TYR A 18 15.59 -6.34 -21.11
CA TYR A 18 15.51 -7.46 -22.06
C TYR A 18 15.77 -6.99 -23.50
N ASN A 19 16.70 -7.64 -24.20
CA ASN A 19 17.01 -7.28 -25.57
C ASN A 19 16.03 -7.95 -26.54
N TYR A 20 15.17 -7.15 -27.18
CA TYR A 20 14.19 -7.61 -28.19
C TYR A 20 14.74 -7.67 -29.63
N GLY A 21 16.02 -7.36 -29.84
CA GLY A 21 16.70 -7.47 -31.14
C GLY A 21 16.54 -6.24 -32.02
N GLY A 22 16.69 -5.04 -31.44
CA GLY A 22 16.61 -3.77 -32.18
C GLY A 22 15.18 -3.24 -32.39
N VAL A 23 14.21 -3.73 -31.62
CA VAL A 23 12.86 -3.15 -31.57
C VAL A 23 12.97 -1.73 -31.01
N ASP A 24 12.46 -0.74 -31.75
CA ASP A 24 12.31 0.64 -31.28
C ASP A 24 11.13 0.68 -30.28
N ILE A 25 11.44 0.58 -28.99
CA ILE A 25 10.44 0.55 -27.91
C ILE A 25 9.63 1.85 -27.87
N ASP A 26 10.28 3.00 -28.10
CA ASP A 26 9.62 4.31 -28.10
C ASP A 26 8.61 4.43 -29.26
N SER A 27 8.86 3.77 -30.39
CA SER A 27 7.87 3.70 -31.47
C SER A 27 6.59 2.94 -31.08
N LEU A 28 6.65 2.04 -30.09
CA LEU A 28 5.49 1.25 -29.66
C LEU A 28 4.50 2.07 -28.81
N THR A 29 5.01 3.03 -28.04
CA THR A 29 4.20 3.96 -27.22
C THR A 29 3.84 5.23 -27.97
N ARG A 30 4.55 5.56 -29.07
CA ARG A 30 4.32 6.77 -29.86
C ARG A 30 2.86 6.90 -30.28
N ARG A 31 2.22 7.97 -29.81
CA ARG A 31 0.85 8.31 -30.17
C ARG A 31 0.78 8.86 -31.59
N GLN A 32 -0.27 8.48 -32.32
CA GLN A 32 -0.54 9.01 -33.67
C GLN A 32 -0.83 10.50 -33.65
N ASP A 33 -1.57 10.93 -32.63
CA ASP A 33 -1.84 12.33 -32.33
C ASP A 33 -1.20 12.66 -30.97
N PRO A 34 -0.11 13.44 -30.93
CA PRO A 34 0.55 13.84 -29.70
C PRO A 34 -0.24 14.89 -28.91
N ASP A 35 -1.34 15.42 -29.42
CA ASP A 35 -2.23 16.33 -28.70
C ASP A 35 -3.50 15.62 -28.21
N ALA A 36 -3.80 14.42 -28.70
CA ALA A 36 -4.95 13.64 -28.24
C ALA A 36 -4.83 13.22 -26.77
N PRO A 37 -5.92 13.30 -25.98
CA PRO A 37 -5.89 12.91 -24.59
C PRO A 37 -5.65 11.41 -24.44
N ILE A 38 -4.80 11.02 -23.47
CA ILE A 38 -4.76 9.64 -22.99
C ILE A 38 -6.03 9.39 -22.19
N VAL A 39 -6.81 8.42 -22.66
CA VAL A 39 -8.03 7.97 -22.01
C VAL A 39 -7.76 6.63 -21.34
N VAL A 40 -8.19 6.50 -20.09
CA VAL A 40 -8.15 5.23 -19.34
C VAL A 40 -9.39 4.42 -19.72
N LYS A 41 -9.20 3.27 -20.36
CA LYS A 41 -10.28 2.46 -20.93
C LYS A 41 -10.38 1.09 -20.25
N ALA A 42 -11.56 0.48 -20.36
CA ALA A 42 -11.73 -0.92 -20.01
C ALA A 42 -10.86 -1.83 -20.89
N LEU A 43 -10.11 -2.73 -20.26
CA LEU A 43 -9.40 -3.78 -20.98
C LEU A 43 -10.36 -4.86 -21.49
N PRO A 44 -10.01 -5.56 -22.60
CA PRO A 44 -10.91 -6.56 -23.21
C PRO A 44 -11.26 -7.72 -22.28
N GLN A 45 -12.49 -8.23 -22.40
CA GLN A 45 -12.94 -9.47 -21.75
C GLN A 45 -12.28 -10.71 -22.36
N THR A 46 -12.39 -11.84 -21.67
CA THR A 46 -11.96 -13.14 -22.21
C THR A 46 -12.81 -13.55 -23.42
N ARG A 47 -12.35 -14.57 -24.18
CA ARG A 47 -13.10 -15.12 -25.33
C ARG A 47 -14.50 -15.61 -24.96
N ASN A 48 -14.70 -16.02 -23.70
CA ASN A 48 -15.97 -16.53 -23.20
C ASN A 48 -16.84 -15.42 -22.56
N GLY A 49 -16.43 -14.14 -22.69
CA GLY A 49 -17.15 -12.99 -22.16
C GLY A 49 -16.99 -12.77 -20.66
N THR A 50 -16.04 -13.45 -20.00
CA THR A 50 -15.75 -13.25 -18.57
C THR A 50 -14.72 -12.14 -18.37
N THR A 51 -14.74 -11.49 -17.21
CA THR A 51 -13.76 -10.47 -16.85
C THR A 51 -12.47 -11.13 -16.34
N PRO A 52 -11.29 -10.84 -16.92
CA PRO A 52 -10.00 -11.35 -16.44
C PRO A 52 -9.69 -11.00 -14.98
N LEU A 53 -8.96 -11.89 -14.31
CA LEU A 53 -8.60 -11.75 -12.89
C LEU A 53 -7.24 -11.07 -12.71
N ARG A 54 -7.15 -10.10 -11.78
CA ARG A 54 -5.88 -9.76 -11.14
C ARG A 54 -5.53 -10.90 -10.17
N LEU A 55 -4.43 -11.60 -10.44
CA LEU A 55 -3.98 -12.74 -9.64
C LEU A 55 -3.06 -12.29 -8.49
N GLU A 56 -3.01 -13.06 -7.41
CA GLU A 56 -1.94 -12.87 -6.43
C GLU A 56 -0.59 -13.20 -7.09
N ILE A 57 0.47 -12.46 -6.77
CA ILE A 57 1.75 -12.56 -7.49
C ILE A 57 2.38 -13.97 -7.50
N ARG A 58 2.29 -14.73 -6.41
CA ARG A 58 2.79 -16.11 -6.36
C ARG A 58 1.92 -17.04 -7.20
N GLN A 59 0.60 -16.80 -7.26
CA GLN A 59 -0.29 -17.51 -8.19
C GLN A 59 0.06 -17.20 -9.66
N MET A 60 0.32 -15.93 -9.99
CA MET A 60 0.77 -15.55 -11.33
C MET A 60 2.11 -16.21 -11.66
N LYS A 61 3.05 -16.26 -10.73
CA LYS A 61 4.36 -16.90 -10.91
C LYS A 61 4.25 -18.40 -11.24
N ALA A 62 3.21 -19.08 -10.76
CA ALA A 62 2.94 -20.47 -11.09
C ALA A 62 2.46 -20.68 -12.54
N ASP A 63 1.89 -19.64 -13.18
CA ASP A 63 1.58 -19.63 -14.61
C ASP A 63 2.76 -19.04 -15.39
N ARG A 64 3.59 -19.93 -15.97
CA ARG A 64 4.77 -19.53 -16.74
C ARG A 64 4.48 -18.46 -17.79
N TYR A 65 3.38 -18.57 -18.54
CA TYR A 65 3.13 -17.67 -19.66
C TYR A 65 2.76 -16.28 -19.17
N LYS A 66 1.91 -16.18 -18.14
CA LYS A 66 1.56 -14.90 -17.52
C LYS A 66 2.76 -14.29 -16.78
N TRP A 67 3.54 -15.10 -16.09
CA TRP A 67 4.76 -14.65 -15.41
C TRP A 67 5.78 -14.06 -16.37
N ASP A 68 6.09 -14.77 -17.45
CA ASP A 68 7.03 -14.30 -18.46
C ASP A 68 6.55 -12.97 -19.09
N LEU A 69 5.27 -12.87 -19.43
CA LEU A 69 4.70 -11.64 -19.97
C LEU A 69 4.71 -10.50 -18.95
N PHE A 70 4.47 -10.78 -17.66
CA PHE A 70 4.52 -9.77 -16.61
C PHE A 70 5.92 -9.19 -16.46
N ILE A 71 6.95 -10.03 -16.30
CA ILE A 71 8.34 -9.56 -16.16
C ILE A 71 8.81 -8.84 -17.42
N LEU A 72 8.53 -9.38 -18.61
CA LEU A 72 8.93 -8.75 -19.86
C LEU A 72 8.19 -7.43 -20.12
N SER A 73 6.89 -7.33 -19.81
CA SER A 73 6.14 -6.08 -19.96
C SER A 73 6.61 -5.02 -18.97
N MET A 74 6.86 -5.38 -17.71
CA MET A 74 7.47 -4.46 -16.74
C MET A 74 8.86 -3.98 -17.20
N SER A 75 9.71 -4.88 -17.69
CA SER A 75 11.03 -4.51 -18.22
C SER A 75 10.92 -3.57 -19.43
N MET A 76 10.04 -3.85 -20.38
CA MET A 76 9.82 -2.99 -21.55
C MET A 76 9.24 -1.63 -21.13
N PHE A 77 8.30 -1.61 -20.20
CA PHE A 77 7.63 -0.39 -19.74
C PHE A 77 8.58 0.57 -19.05
N GLN A 78 9.43 0.03 -18.20
CA GLN A 78 10.44 0.82 -17.51
C GLN A 78 11.53 1.32 -18.47
N ASP A 79 11.70 0.74 -19.66
CA ASP A 79 12.71 1.14 -20.65
C ASP A 79 12.22 2.24 -21.61
N VAL A 80 10.91 2.50 -21.67
CA VAL A 80 10.32 3.60 -22.47
C VAL A 80 10.94 4.93 -22.07
N SER A 81 11.24 5.79 -23.05
CA SER A 81 11.73 7.15 -22.82
C SER A 81 10.89 7.90 -21.79
N GLN A 82 11.55 8.51 -20.79
CA GLN A 82 10.87 9.26 -19.74
C GLN A 82 10.17 10.56 -20.22
N ASP A 83 10.41 10.97 -21.47
CA ASP A 83 9.70 12.10 -22.08
C ASP A 83 8.31 11.68 -22.61
N ASP A 84 8.07 10.38 -22.81
CA ASP A 84 6.79 9.87 -23.27
C ASP A 84 5.75 9.97 -22.13
N PRO A 85 4.58 10.63 -22.36
CA PRO A 85 3.53 10.75 -21.34
C PRO A 85 2.94 9.40 -20.88
N ALA A 86 3.11 8.33 -21.67
CA ALA A 86 2.72 6.96 -21.35
C ALA A 86 3.88 6.11 -20.82
N SER A 87 5.04 6.70 -20.49
CA SER A 87 6.17 6.00 -19.85
C SER A 87 5.90 5.68 -18.39
N TRP A 88 6.64 4.71 -17.84
CA TRP A 88 6.64 4.42 -16.40
C TRP A 88 6.90 5.70 -15.59
N TYR A 89 7.87 6.50 -16.02
CA TYR A 89 8.25 7.74 -15.33
C TYR A 89 7.12 8.76 -15.28
N LYS A 90 6.48 9.06 -16.42
CA LYS A 90 5.40 10.06 -16.47
C LYS A 90 4.15 9.59 -15.77
N ILE A 91 3.79 8.31 -15.88
CA ILE A 91 2.64 7.74 -15.17
C ILE A 91 2.92 7.70 -13.66
N ALA A 92 4.07 7.19 -13.22
CA ALA A 92 4.47 7.22 -11.81
C ALA A 92 4.47 8.66 -11.25
N GLY A 93 4.94 9.63 -12.03
CA GLY A 93 4.99 11.04 -11.67
C GLY A 93 3.62 11.69 -11.44
N ILE A 94 2.51 11.11 -11.93
CA ILE A 94 1.15 11.59 -11.64
C ILE A 94 0.90 11.59 -10.12
N HIS A 95 1.39 10.58 -9.41
CA HIS A 95 1.18 10.45 -7.98
C HIS A 95 1.85 11.57 -7.18
N GLY A 96 2.93 12.16 -7.68
CA GLY A 96 3.86 12.93 -6.86
C GLY A 96 4.80 13.80 -7.67
N VAL A 97 6.09 13.74 -7.33
CA VAL A 97 7.11 14.49 -8.06
C VAL A 97 7.21 13.96 -9.49
N PRO A 98 7.46 14.82 -10.50
CA PRO A 98 7.94 16.21 -10.41
C PRO A 98 6.89 17.31 -10.13
N PHE A 99 5.63 16.98 -9.82
CA PHE A 99 4.53 17.96 -9.72
C PHE A 99 4.31 18.70 -11.05
N GLU A 100 4.29 17.95 -12.14
CA GLU A 100 4.05 18.47 -13.50
C GLU A 100 2.61 18.20 -13.95
N ALA A 101 2.10 19.07 -14.83
CA ALA A 101 0.87 18.82 -15.55
C ALA A 101 0.97 17.49 -16.34
N TRP A 102 -0.08 16.70 -16.31
CA TRP A 102 -0.17 15.47 -17.11
C TRP A 102 -1.45 15.52 -17.92
N ASN A 103 -1.33 15.20 -19.22
CA ASN A 103 -2.48 15.11 -20.14
C ASN A 103 -3.31 16.40 -20.21
N GLY A 104 -2.65 17.56 -20.12
CA GLY A 104 -3.28 18.88 -20.22
C GLY A 104 -4.06 19.33 -18.98
N VAL A 105 -3.98 18.61 -17.87
CA VAL A 105 -4.58 19.03 -16.60
C VAL A 105 -3.58 19.88 -15.84
N GLU A 106 -3.94 21.12 -15.53
CA GLU A 106 -3.06 22.08 -14.87
C GLU A 106 -3.28 22.13 -13.35
N ALA A 107 -2.28 22.64 -12.63
CA ALA A 107 -2.37 22.76 -11.18
C ALA A 107 -3.47 23.74 -10.76
N ALA A 108 -4.20 23.41 -9.70
CA ALA A 108 -5.02 24.40 -9.01
C ALA A 108 -4.12 25.54 -8.47
N PRO A 109 -4.57 26.81 -8.49
CA PRO A 109 -3.79 27.92 -7.96
C PRO A 109 -3.35 27.66 -6.51
N GLY A 110 -2.03 27.60 -6.26
CA GLY A 110 -1.45 27.33 -4.94
C GLY A 110 -1.23 25.85 -4.61
N ALA A 111 -1.51 24.93 -5.54
CA ALA A 111 -1.37 23.49 -5.35
C ALA A 111 -0.20 22.86 -6.15
N ASN A 112 0.61 23.68 -6.82
CA ASN A 112 1.70 23.28 -7.73
C ASN A 112 2.91 22.62 -7.04
N GLN A 113 2.81 22.27 -5.76
CA GLN A 113 3.83 21.53 -5.02
C GLN A 113 3.28 20.24 -4.40
N SER A 114 2.18 19.73 -4.96
CA SER A 114 1.56 18.45 -4.62
C SER A 114 1.44 17.57 -5.85
N GLY A 115 1.41 16.25 -5.68
CA GLY A 115 1.01 15.33 -6.76
C GLY A 115 -0.49 15.26 -6.92
N TYR A 116 -0.99 14.58 -7.95
CA TYR A 116 -2.44 14.41 -8.16
C TYR A 116 -3.10 13.47 -7.15
N CYS A 117 -2.31 12.65 -6.45
CA CYS A 117 -2.84 11.61 -5.59
C CYS A 117 -3.80 12.18 -4.52
N ALA A 118 -4.94 11.51 -4.36
CA ALA A 118 -5.91 11.86 -3.33
C ALA A 118 -5.55 11.13 -2.03
N HIS A 119 -4.78 11.77 -1.15
CA HIS A 119 -4.54 11.33 0.23
C HIS A 119 -5.28 12.24 1.22
N SER A 120 -5.62 11.72 2.38
CA SER A 120 -6.46 12.38 3.38
C SER A 120 -7.76 12.90 2.76
N SER A 121 -8.31 12.15 1.80
CA SER A 121 -9.41 12.56 0.93
C SER A 121 -10.42 11.43 0.82
N VAL A 122 -11.72 11.78 0.74
CA VAL A 122 -12.78 10.80 0.49
C VAL A 122 -12.61 10.09 -0.87
N LEU A 123 -11.84 10.66 -1.79
CA LEU A 123 -11.54 10.08 -3.09
C LEU A 123 -10.40 9.05 -3.02
N PHE A 124 -9.65 8.93 -1.90
CA PHE A 124 -8.51 8.02 -1.77
C PHE A 124 -8.78 6.59 -2.29
N PRO A 125 -9.87 5.90 -1.87
CA PRO A 125 -10.07 4.51 -2.28
C PRO A 125 -10.37 4.33 -3.77
N VAL A 126 -10.90 5.36 -4.44
CA VAL A 126 -11.36 5.26 -5.84
C VAL A 126 -10.42 5.97 -6.80
N TRP A 127 -9.71 7.02 -6.40
CA TRP A 127 -8.74 7.74 -7.24
C TRP A 127 -7.61 6.83 -7.72
N HIS A 128 -7.14 5.93 -6.85
CA HIS A 128 -6.08 4.98 -7.19
C HIS A 128 -6.55 3.91 -8.20
N ARG A 129 -7.86 3.72 -8.39
CA ARG A 129 -8.37 2.71 -9.34
C ARG A 129 -8.12 3.03 -10.82
N PRO A 130 -8.52 4.19 -11.38
CA PRO A 130 -8.14 4.58 -12.73
C PRO A 130 -6.64 4.79 -12.87
N TYR A 131 -5.94 5.15 -11.79
CA TYR A 131 -4.47 5.23 -11.79
C TYR A 131 -3.82 3.86 -12.05
N LEU A 132 -4.25 2.83 -11.32
CA LEU A 132 -3.84 1.45 -11.53
C LEU A 132 -4.25 0.93 -12.91
N ALA A 133 -5.45 1.27 -13.38
CA ALA A 133 -5.91 0.90 -14.71
C ALA A 133 -5.06 1.54 -15.82
N LEU A 134 -4.53 2.74 -15.62
CA LEU A 134 -3.60 3.38 -16.56
C LEU A 134 -2.27 2.61 -16.66
N PHE A 135 -1.67 2.22 -15.53
CA PHE A 135 -0.49 1.33 -15.55
C PHE A 135 -0.80 0.00 -16.24
N GLU A 136 -1.93 -0.62 -15.89
CA GLU A 136 -2.35 -1.90 -16.44
C GLU A 136 -2.63 -1.84 -17.94
N GLN A 137 -3.14 -0.71 -18.44
CA GLN A 137 -3.37 -0.48 -19.86
C GLN A 137 -2.06 -0.55 -20.66
N GLU A 138 -0.99 0.08 -20.17
CA GLU A 138 0.32 0.03 -20.83
C GLU A 138 0.99 -1.34 -20.70
N LEU A 139 0.91 -1.97 -19.52
CA LEU A 139 1.40 -3.34 -19.33
C LEU A 139 0.68 -4.33 -20.27
N TYR A 140 -0.64 -4.22 -20.40
CA TYR A 140 -1.43 -5.05 -21.31
C TYR A 140 -1.01 -4.85 -22.76
N ARG A 141 -0.83 -3.60 -23.20
CA ARG A 141 -0.37 -3.27 -24.55
C ARG A 141 0.99 -3.93 -24.83
N MET A 142 1.95 -3.80 -23.91
CA MET A 142 3.28 -4.37 -24.04
C MET A 142 3.27 -5.90 -24.02
N ALA A 143 2.50 -6.51 -23.12
CA ALA A 143 2.33 -7.96 -23.08
C ALA A 143 1.83 -8.52 -24.42
N ASN A 144 0.86 -7.86 -25.06
CA ASN A 144 0.35 -8.26 -26.37
C ASN A 144 1.38 -8.09 -27.50
N VAL A 145 2.15 -7.00 -27.48
CA VAL A 145 3.25 -6.79 -28.42
C VAL A 145 4.33 -7.88 -28.26
N ILE A 146 4.76 -8.15 -27.03
CA ILE A 146 5.77 -9.16 -26.70
C ILE A 146 5.30 -10.57 -27.09
N ALA A 147 4.05 -10.92 -26.81
CA ALA A 147 3.46 -12.19 -27.23
C ALA A 147 3.54 -12.38 -28.77
N GLY A 148 3.35 -11.29 -29.52
CA GLY A 148 3.49 -11.26 -30.96
C GLY A 148 4.93 -11.48 -31.47
N MET A 149 5.95 -11.23 -30.65
CA MET A 149 7.36 -11.34 -31.04
C MET A 149 7.92 -12.78 -30.96
N PHE A 150 7.24 -13.69 -30.26
CA PHE A 150 7.70 -15.09 -30.19
C PHE A 150 7.72 -15.74 -31.60
N PRO A 151 8.79 -16.48 -31.96
CA PRO A 151 8.90 -17.10 -33.28
C PRO A 151 7.79 -18.12 -33.56
N ASN A 152 7.39 -18.26 -34.83
CA ASN A 152 6.50 -19.32 -35.26
C ASN A 152 7.09 -20.71 -34.97
N GLY A 153 6.27 -21.64 -34.48
CA GLY A 153 6.72 -22.99 -34.08
C GLY A 153 7.19 -23.11 -32.62
N THR A 154 7.15 -22.01 -31.85
CA THR A 154 7.27 -22.02 -30.38
C THR A 154 5.88 -21.90 -29.72
N ASP A 155 5.81 -21.65 -28.41
CA ASP A 155 4.57 -21.42 -27.66
C ASP A 155 3.87 -20.07 -27.98
N ARG A 156 4.15 -19.46 -29.14
CA ARG A 156 3.63 -18.13 -29.56
C ARG A 156 2.12 -18.00 -29.36
N GLN A 157 1.35 -19.00 -29.79
CA GLN A 157 -0.11 -18.95 -29.66
C GLN A 157 -0.54 -18.96 -28.18
N THR A 158 0.14 -19.73 -27.34
CA THR A 158 -0.11 -19.76 -25.89
C THR A 158 0.22 -18.42 -25.24
N TYR A 159 1.31 -17.75 -25.65
CA TYR A 159 1.61 -16.39 -25.20
C TYR A 159 0.56 -15.37 -25.67
N ILE A 160 0.07 -15.48 -26.91
CA ILE A 160 -1.02 -14.62 -27.40
C ILE A 160 -2.28 -14.83 -26.57
N ASP A 161 -2.60 -16.07 -26.22
CA ASP A 161 -3.78 -16.37 -25.40
C ASP A 161 -3.61 -15.90 -23.95
N ALA A 162 -2.42 -16.05 -23.37
CA ALA A 162 -2.09 -15.50 -22.05
C ALA A 162 -2.13 -13.96 -22.02
N ALA A 163 -1.63 -13.29 -23.07
CA ALA A 163 -1.64 -11.83 -23.18
C ALA A 163 -3.05 -11.25 -23.30
N ARG A 164 -4.01 -11.98 -23.90
CA ARG A 164 -5.41 -11.56 -23.98
C ARG A 164 -6.09 -11.50 -22.61
N ASP A 165 -5.75 -12.45 -21.74
CA ASP A 165 -6.26 -12.59 -20.37
C ASP A 165 -5.32 -11.96 -19.32
N PHE A 166 -4.33 -11.17 -19.76
CA PHE A 166 -3.35 -10.57 -18.87
C PHE A 166 -3.95 -9.44 -18.04
N ARG A 167 -3.75 -9.49 -16.72
CA ARG A 167 -4.00 -8.42 -15.76
C ARG A 167 -2.82 -8.37 -14.81
N MET A 168 -2.50 -7.20 -14.28
CA MET A 168 -1.37 -7.05 -13.36
C MET A 168 -1.65 -7.77 -12.03
N PRO A 169 -0.63 -8.31 -11.35
CA PRO A 169 -0.87 -9.01 -10.10
C PRO A 169 -1.03 -8.04 -8.93
N TYR A 170 -1.58 -8.55 -7.83
CA TYR A 170 -1.50 -7.91 -6.51
C TYR A 170 -0.59 -8.73 -5.58
N TRP A 171 -0.03 -8.09 -4.55
CA TRP A 171 0.64 -8.80 -3.47
C TRP A 171 -0.23 -8.81 -2.21
N ASP A 172 -0.71 -9.97 -1.80
CA ASP A 172 -1.47 -10.12 -0.56
C ASP A 172 -0.56 -10.02 0.67
N TRP A 173 -0.25 -8.79 1.07
CA TRP A 173 0.57 -8.48 2.25
C TRP A 173 -0.14 -8.80 3.58
N ALA A 174 -1.43 -9.14 3.55
CA ALA A 174 -2.19 -9.51 4.75
C ALA A 174 -2.25 -11.02 5.00
N MET A 175 -1.68 -11.83 4.11
CA MET A 175 -1.63 -13.29 4.26
C MET A 175 -0.26 -13.75 4.80
N PRO A 176 -0.23 -14.80 5.65
CA PRO A 176 1.02 -15.40 6.06
C PRO A 176 1.77 -15.97 4.84
N PRO A 177 3.11 -15.98 4.86
CA PRO A 177 3.87 -16.62 3.79
C PRO A 177 3.52 -18.11 3.67
N PRO A 178 3.57 -18.68 2.45
CA PRO A 178 3.55 -20.13 2.29
C PRO A 178 4.65 -20.82 3.12
N PRO A 179 4.46 -22.07 3.55
CA PRO A 179 5.47 -22.80 4.33
C PRO A 179 6.83 -22.83 3.63
N GLY A 180 7.86 -22.32 4.31
CA GLY A 180 9.24 -22.29 3.80
C GLY A 180 9.58 -21.07 2.93
N GLU A 181 8.63 -20.14 2.72
CA GLU A 181 8.85 -18.89 1.98
C GLU A 181 8.98 -17.67 2.92
N SER A 182 9.57 -16.61 2.40
CA SER A 182 9.56 -15.28 3.03
C SER A 182 8.20 -14.59 2.88
N HIS A 183 7.88 -13.71 3.82
CA HIS A 183 6.66 -12.89 3.75
C HIS A 183 6.71 -11.94 2.56
N PHE A 184 7.86 -11.26 2.39
CA PHE A 184 8.15 -10.48 1.21
C PHE A 184 8.44 -11.40 0.02
N PRO A 185 7.71 -11.30 -1.12
CA PRO A 185 7.87 -12.20 -2.25
C PRO A 185 9.31 -12.30 -2.74
N ASP A 186 9.74 -13.52 -3.07
CA ASP A 186 11.12 -13.84 -3.43
C ASP A 186 11.65 -13.07 -4.65
N VAL A 187 10.75 -12.69 -5.57
CA VAL A 187 11.10 -11.88 -6.74
C VAL A 187 11.65 -10.51 -6.35
N PHE A 188 11.42 -10.00 -5.14
CA PHE A 188 11.98 -8.72 -4.74
C PHE A 188 13.43 -8.82 -4.24
N TRP A 189 13.99 -10.01 -4.04
CA TRP A 189 15.27 -10.14 -3.32
C TRP A 189 16.50 -9.93 -4.22
N ASN A 190 16.41 -10.31 -5.49
CA ASN A 190 17.54 -10.29 -6.41
C ASN A 190 17.43 -9.14 -7.43
N ALA A 191 18.52 -8.43 -7.65
CA ALA A 191 18.60 -7.33 -8.62
C ALA A 191 18.53 -7.80 -10.08
N THR A 192 18.79 -9.09 -10.34
CA THR A 192 18.70 -9.72 -11.65
C THR A 192 17.71 -10.87 -11.64
N ILE A 193 17.17 -11.19 -12.81
CA ILE A 193 16.28 -12.33 -13.03
C ILE A 193 16.61 -13.00 -14.36
N SER A 194 16.67 -14.34 -14.36
CA SER A 194 16.78 -15.12 -15.59
C SER A 194 15.39 -15.25 -16.22
N GLN A 195 15.18 -14.58 -17.36
CA GLN A 195 13.87 -14.43 -17.97
C GLN A 195 13.82 -15.08 -19.36
N TRP A 196 12.86 -15.97 -19.56
CA TRP A 196 12.54 -16.51 -20.89
C TRP A 196 11.73 -15.48 -21.69
N GLY A 197 12.08 -15.29 -22.95
CA GLY A 197 11.35 -14.38 -23.83
C GLY A 197 11.51 -14.69 -25.32
N PRO A 198 11.06 -13.78 -26.22
CA PRO A 198 11.04 -13.99 -27.66
C PRO A 198 12.39 -14.36 -28.30
N ARG A 199 13.51 -14.00 -27.65
CA ARG A 199 14.88 -14.27 -28.10
C ARG A 199 15.62 -15.27 -27.21
N GLY A 200 14.87 -16.11 -26.50
CA GLY A 200 15.40 -17.09 -25.55
C GLY A 200 15.60 -16.51 -24.16
N VAL A 201 16.28 -17.28 -23.31
CA VAL A 201 16.60 -16.89 -21.92
C VAL A 201 17.65 -15.78 -21.93
N GLN A 202 17.39 -14.73 -21.17
CA GLN A 202 18.36 -13.65 -20.90
C GLN A 202 18.43 -13.40 -19.40
N GLU A 203 19.63 -13.09 -18.91
CA GLU A 203 19.82 -12.55 -17.57
C GLU A 203 19.62 -11.04 -17.67
N ILE A 204 18.50 -10.56 -17.12
CA ILE A 204 18.10 -9.16 -17.22
C ILE A 204 18.07 -8.53 -15.84
N ARG A 205 18.06 -7.21 -15.80
CA ARG A 205 17.69 -6.54 -14.57
C ARG A 205 16.27 -6.93 -14.19
N ASN A 206 16.07 -7.22 -12.92
CA ASN A 206 14.75 -7.51 -12.38
C ASN A 206 13.92 -6.22 -12.25
N PRO A 207 12.86 -6.04 -13.07
CA PRO A 207 12.07 -4.82 -13.06
C PRO A 207 11.18 -4.68 -11.82
N LEU A 208 11.10 -5.70 -10.96
CA LEU A 208 10.41 -5.64 -9.67
C LEU A 208 11.33 -5.28 -8.50
N TYR A 209 12.65 -5.39 -8.67
CA TYR A 209 13.64 -5.05 -7.64
C TYR A 209 13.70 -3.53 -7.43
N SER A 210 13.82 -2.77 -8.51
CA SER A 210 13.91 -1.31 -8.49
C SER A 210 13.62 -0.74 -9.88
N TYR A 211 13.10 0.49 -9.93
CA TYR A 211 13.10 1.30 -11.15
C TYR A 211 14.36 2.16 -11.20
N ARG A 212 14.99 2.33 -12.37
CA ARG A 212 16.11 3.27 -12.56
C ARG A 212 15.70 4.41 -13.43
N PHE A 213 16.12 5.59 -13.02
CA PHE A 213 15.89 6.81 -13.77
C PHE A 213 16.87 6.92 -14.94
N HIS A 214 16.35 7.17 -16.14
CA HIS A 214 17.13 7.30 -17.37
C HIS A 214 16.54 8.38 -18.31
N PRO A 215 17.06 9.62 -18.30
CA PRO A 215 18.09 10.14 -17.40
C PRO A 215 17.55 10.39 -15.99
N LYS A 216 18.43 10.37 -14.99
CA LYS A 216 18.09 10.91 -13.67
C LYS A 216 17.89 12.42 -13.76
N ASN A 217 16.67 12.88 -13.49
CA ASN A 217 16.39 14.30 -13.30
C ASN A 217 16.44 14.62 -11.80
N ALA A 218 17.62 15.00 -11.33
CA ALA A 218 17.80 15.34 -9.92
C ALA A 218 16.95 16.56 -9.53
N SER A 219 16.78 17.56 -10.40
CA SER A 219 15.97 18.74 -10.07
C SER A 219 14.47 18.45 -9.90
N ALA A 220 13.97 17.39 -10.54
CA ALA A 220 12.61 16.87 -10.41
C ALA A 220 12.38 16.09 -9.12
N MET A 221 13.41 15.38 -8.62
CA MET A 221 13.33 14.59 -7.39
C MET A 221 13.73 15.47 -6.21
N ILE A 222 12.87 15.67 -5.20
CA ILE A 222 13.06 16.86 -4.36
C ILE A 222 14.08 16.66 -3.23
N TRP A 223 14.29 15.43 -2.73
CA TRP A 223 14.96 15.21 -1.43
C TRP A 223 16.21 14.33 -1.49
N SER A 224 17.33 14.83 -0.97
CA SER A 224 18.52 14.01 -0.69
C SER A 224 18.27 13.13 0.54
N PRO A 225 18.77 11.88 0.57
CA PRO A 225 19.61 11.25 -0.44
C PRO A 225 18.86 10.59 -1.60
N LEU A 226 17.52 10.52 -1.56
CA LEU A 226 16.70 9.80 -2.55
C LEU A 226 16.89 10.33 -3.98
N ARG A 227 16.94 11.66 -4.15
CA ARG A 227 17.23 12.35 -5.41
C ARG A 227 18.55 11.92 -6.04
N ASP A 228 19.52 11.55 -5.22
CA ASP A 228 20.90 11.36 -5.65
C ASP A 228 21.12 9.94 -6.21
N TRP A 229 20.22 9.00 -5.89
CA TRP A 229 20.31 7.61 -6.34
C TRP A 229 19.76 7.45 -7.76
N ASP A 230 20.41 6.61 -8.55
CA ASP A 230 19.99 6.34 -9.93
C ASP A 230 18.75 5.43 -9.99
N GLU A 231 18.38 4.79 -8.88
CA GLU A 231 17.27 3.86 -8.81
C GLU A 231 16.53 3.93 -7.48
N THR A 232 15.29 3.42 -7.50
CA THR A 232 14.49 3.28 -6.29
C THR A 232 15.14 2.30 -5.32
N LYS A 233 15.15 2.66 -4.04
CA LYS A 233 15.73 1.85 -2.95
C LYS A 233 14.68 1.57 -1.89
N ARG A 234 14.80 0.42 -1.23
CA ARG A 234 14.03 0.02 -0.05
C ARG A 234 14.99 -0.34 1.08
N ALA A 235 14.76 0.17 2.29
CA ALA A 235 15.68 0.08 3.43
C ALA A 235 17.16 0.36 3.04
N PRO A 236 17.45 1.52 2.43
CA PRO A 236 18.77 1.81 1.83
C PRO A 236 19.89 1.69 2.87
N ASN A 237 20.91 0.87 2.59
CA ASN A 237 22.07 0.73 3.46
C ASN A 237 23.11 1.84 3.23
N VAL A 238 22.83 3.02 3.79
CA VAL A 238 23.70 4.20 3.65
C VAL A 238 25.05 4.07 4.35
N SER A 239 25.24 3.05 5.20
CA SER A 239 26.54 2.74 5.79
C SER A 239 27.50 2.07 4.79
N GLU A 240 26.97 1.40 3.77
CA GLU A 240 27.76 0.84 2.66
C GLU A 240 28.14 1.91 1.64
N SER A 241 27.18 2.74 1.26
CA SER A 241 27.38 3.80 0.27
C SER A 241 26.34 4.90 0.40
N LEU A 242 26.77 6.16 0.42
CA LEU A 242 25.86 7.31 0.42
C LEU A 242 25.27 7.59 -0.97
N THR A 243 26.03 7.30 -2.02
CA THR A 243 25.69 7.65 -3.42
C THR A 243 25.00 6.52 -4.17
N ASP A 244 25.20 5.26 -3.75
CA ASP A 244 24.55 4.08 -4.33
C ASP A 244 24.39 2.98 -3.26
N PRO A 245 23.52 3.18 -2.25
CA PRO A 245 23.27 2.17 -1.22
C PRO A 245 22.56 0.96 -1.82
N THR A 246 22.83 -0.22 -1.28
CA THR A 246 22.03 -1.42 -1.57
C THR A 246 20.65 -1.34 -0.90
N SER A 247 19.65 -2.02 -1.46
CA SER A 247 18.34 -2.18 -0.81
C SER A 247 18.38 -3.34 0.20
N GLY A 248 17.99 -3.06 1.46
CA GLY A 248 17.88 -4.06 2.54
C GLY A 248 16.53 -4.76 2.55
N ASN A 249 16.23 -5.57 1.53
CA ASN A 249 14.92 -6.24 1.41
C ASN A 249 14.66 -7.30 2.49
N ASP A 250 15.71 -7.78 3.17
CA ASP A 250 15.63 -8.58 4.39
C ASP A 250 15.00 -7.80 5.56
N LYS A 251 15.38 -6.52 5.72
CA LYS A 251 14.81 -5.62 6.73
C LYS A 251 13.35 -5.30 6.43
N VAL A 252 13.03 -5.06 5.15
CA VAL A 252 11.64 -4.89 4.69
C VAL A 252 10.80 -6.12 5.02
N ASN A 253 11.30 -7.32 4.69
CA ASN A 253 10.63 -8.57 5.03
C ASN A 253 10.38 -8.71 6.54
N ALA A 254 11.41 -8.46 7.36
CA ALA A 254 11.31 -8.56 8.81
C ALA A 254 10.30 -7.56 9.39
N ALA A 255 10.34 -6.31 8.92
CA ALA A 255 9.41 -5.26 9.34
C ALA A 255 7.97 -5.64 8.98
N LEU A 256 7.68 -5.96 7.72
CA LEU A 256 6.31 -6.29 7.30
C LEU A 256 5.78 -7.57 7.95
N LEU A 257 6.62 -8.60 8.10
CA LEU A 257 6.23 -9.83 8.81
C LEU A 257 5.89 -9.54 10.28
N SER A 258 6.63 -8.67 10.96
CA SER A 258 6.34 -8.29 12.35
C SER A 258 5.00 -7.57 12.51
N ARG A 259 4.53 -6.91 11.45
CA ARG A 259 3.31 -6.09 11.42
C ARG A 259 2.08 -6.88 10.97
N LEU A 260 2.28 -8.08 10.43
CA LEU A 260 1.24 -8.93 9.89
C LEU A 260 0.06 -9.17 10.86
N PRO A 261 0.25 -9.49 12.16
CA PRO A 261 -0.87 -9.68 13.07
C PRO A 261 -1.71 -8.41 13.29
N GLU A 262 -1.05 -7.24 13.30
CA GLU A 262 -1.72 -5.94 13.42
C GLU A 262 -2.54 -5.63 12.18
N ILE A 263 -1.94 -5.80 11.01
CA ILE A 263 -2.57 -5.65 9.70
C ILE A 263 -3.86 -6.49 9.62
N GLN A 264 -3.77 -7.78 9.93
CA GLN A 264 -4.90 -8.70 9.81
C GLN A 264 -6.06 -8.27 10.70
N ARG A 265 -5.76 -7.92 11.95
CA ARG A 265 -6.79 -7.48 12.90
C ARG A 265 -7.45 -6.17 12.48
N ARG A 266 -6.68 -5.17 12.03
CA ARG A 266 -7.22 -3.89 11.57
C ARG A 266 -8.09 -4.08 10.32
N LEU A 267 -7.65 -4.90 9.36
CA LEU A 267 -8.46 -5.25 8.19
C LEU A 267 -9.74 -6.00 8.56
N TYR A 268 -9.67 -6.96 9.49
CA TYR A 268 -10.85 -7.68 9.99
C TYR A 268 -11.86 -6.70 10.61
N GLU A 269 -11.41 -5.76 11.44
CA GLU A 269 -12.28 -4.76 12.04
C GLU A 269 -12.88 -3.81 11.00
N LEU A 270 -12.09 -3.31 10.05
CA LEU A 270 -12.55 -2.47 8.94
C LEU A 270 -13.63 -3.16 8.11
N LEU A 271 -13.43 -4.42 7.70
CA LEU A 271 -14.40 -5.13 6.86
C LEU A 271 -15.66 -5.57 7.62
N THR A 272 -15.54 -5.90 8.91
CA THR A 272 -16.68 -6.38 9.70
C THR A 272 -17.50 -5.26 10.31
N SER A 273 -16.88 -4.16 10.73
CA SER A 273 -17.50 -3.13 11.57
C SER A 273 -17.73 -1.79 10.86
N TYR A 274 -16.91 -1.42 9.88
CA TYR A 274 -17.05 -0.13 9.19
C TYR A 274 -18.01 -0.26 8.02
N LYS A 275 -19.18 0.38 8.12
CA LYS A 275 -20.27 0.31 7.13
C LYS A 275 -20.45 1.59 6.31
N ASP A 276 -19.84 2.68 6.74
CA ASP A 276 -19.82 3.96 6.01
C ASP A 276 -18.56 4.06 5.15
N PHE A 277 -18.72 4.48 3.88
CA PHE A 277 -17.61 4.52 2.92
C PHE A 277 -16.51 5.49 3.36
N ASN A 278 -16.88 6.68 3.82
CA ASN A 278 -15.90 7.70 4.19
C ASN A 278 -15.08 7.25 5.40
N SER A 279 -15.75 6.67 6.41
CA SER A 279 -15.11 6.11 7.60
C SER A 279 -14.13 4.98 7.28
N PHE A 280 -14.49 4.09 6.36
CA PHE A 280 -13.61 3.02 5.90
C PHE A 280 -12.45 3.59 5.06
N GLY A 281 -12.72 4.58 4.23
CA GLY A 281 -11.87 5.00 3.13
C GLY A 281 -10.68 5.85 3.51
N THR A 282 -10.82 6.82 4.41
CA THR A 282 -9.78 7.84 4.64
C THR A 282 -9.49 8.14 6.10
N LYS A 283 -8.20 8.36 6.40
CA LYS A 283 -7.70 8.71 7.74
C LYS A 283 -8.10 10.12 8.20
N ALA A 284 -8.58 10.97 7.29
CA ALA A 284 -9.08 12.30 7.62
C ALA A 284 -10.52 12.29 8.17
N TRP A 285 -11.30 11.23 7.93
CA TRP A 285 -12.73 11.21 8.26
C TRP A 285 -12.98 11.35 9.76
N GLY A 286 -12.25 10.60 10.59
CA GLY A 286 -12.45 10.60 12.04
C GLY A 286 -12.27 11.99 12.65
N ALA A 287 -11.31 12.77 12.16
CA ALA A 287 -11.09 14.13 12.61
C ALA A 287 -12.29 15.04 12.29
N THR A 288 -12.89 14.92 11.10
CA THR A 288 -14.09 15.69 10.73
C THR A 288 -15.31 15.35 11.57
N GLN A 289 -15.36 14.14 12.13
CA GLN A 289 -16.45 13.66 12.97
C GLN A 289 -16.15 13.78 14.48
N ASN A 290 -14.97 14.29 14.85
CA ASN A 290 -14.48 14.28 16.23
C ASN A 290 -14.46 12.86 16.85
N LEU A 291 -14.12 11.85 16.04
CA LEU A 291 -14.04 10.45 16.40
C LEU A 291 -12.58 9.98 16.41
N SER A 292 -11.96 10.05 17.59
CA SER A 292 -10.57 9.67 17.82
C SER A 292 -10.25 8.20 17.51
N THR A 293 -11.22 7.30 17.66
CA THR A 293 -11.06 5.85 17.46
C THR A 293 -11.26 5.40 16.01
N ALA A 294 -11.43 6.32 15.07
CA ALA A 294 -11.61 5.95 13.68
C ALA A 294 -10.28 5.49 13.07
N ASP A 295 -10.31 4.29 12.50
CA ASP A 295 -9.29 3.76 11.61
C ASP A 295 -9.76 3.85 10.15
N SER A 296 -8.89 3.53 9.19
CA SER A 296 -9.25 3.49 7.77
C SER A 296 -8.33 2.56 6.97
N ILE A 297 -8.76 2.15 5.78
CA ILE A 297 -7.91 1.43 4.84
C ILE A 297 -6.69 2.26 4.43
N GLU A 298 -6.83 3.59 4.37
CA GLU A 298 -5.71 4.51 4.13
C GLU A 298 -4.64 4.42 5.24
N SER A 299 -5.04 4.33 6.50
CA SER A 299 -4.08 4.18 7.61
C SER A 299 -3.42 2.79 7.65
N VAL A 300 -4.12 1.72 7.24
CA VAL A 300 -3.48 0.40 7.10
C VAL A 300 -2.53 0.39 5.90
N HIS A 301 -2.92 1.03 4.81
CA HIS A 301 -2.11 1.22 3.61
C HIS A 301 -0.77 1.92 3.92
N ASP A 302 -0.79 2.92 4.82
CA ASP A 302 0.43 3.64 5.22
C ASP A 302 1.49 2.71 5.83
N ILE A 303 1.11 1.58 6.47
CA ILE A 303 2.05 0.59 7.00
C ILE A 303 2.92 0.02 5.88
N ILE A 304 2.33 -0.30 4.72
CA ILE A 304 3.09 -0.91 3.62
C ILE A 304 4.01 0.11 2.96
N HIS A 305 3.62 1.38 2.91
CA HIS A 305 4.51 2.46 2.46
C HIS A 305 5.70 2.62 3.40
N THR A 306 5.46 2.76 4.71
CA THR A 306 6.52 2.99 5.68
C THR A 306 7.46 1.80 5.81
N ASP A 307 6.90 0.60 5.96
CA ASP A 307 7.65 -0.59 6.32
C ASP A 307 8.14 -1.36 5.06
N GLY A 308 7.51 -1.09 3.90
CA GLY A 308 8.01 -1.48 2.58
C GLY A 308 9.13 -0.60 2.05
N GLY A 309 9.23 0.64 2.53
CA GLY A 309 10.27 1.60 2.14
C GLY A 309 11.42 1.73 3.13
N LEU A 310 11.14 1.77 4.44
CA LEU A 310 12.10 1.98 5.54
C LEU A 310 13.15 3.08 5.24
N GLY A 311 12.68 4.29 4.90
CA GLY A 311 13.52 5.43 4.51
C GLY A 311 13.98 5.40 3.04
N GLY A 312 13.46 4.46 2.26
CA GLY A 312 13.57 4.36 0.80
C GLY A 312 12.43 5.07 0.07
N HIS A 313 12.30 4.84 -1.24
CA HIS A 313 11.35 5.57 -2.07
C HIS A 313 9.89 5.30 -1.69
N MET A 314 9.54 4.03 -1.40
CA MET A 314 8.20 3.63 -0.97
C MET A 314 7.69 4.36 0.28
N THR A 315 8.59 4.88 1.12
CA THR A 315 8.26 5.58 2.36
C THR A 315 7.59 6.93 2.14
N TYR A 316 7.93 7.64 1.07
CA TYR A 316 7.52 9.03 0.85
C TYR A 316 6.52 9.11 -0.28
N VAL A 317 5.32 9.61 0.03
CA VAL A 317 4.19 9.69 -0.91
C VAL A 317 4.60 10.21 -2.30
N PRO A 318 5.40 11.28 -2.44
CA PRO A 318 5.64 11.84 -3.77
C PRO A 318 6.61 11.02 -4.63
N LEU A 319 7.38 10.10 -4.03
CA LEU A 319 8.36 9.25 -4.72
C LEU A 319 7.95 7.79 -4.80
N SER A 320 6.97 7.36 -4.00
CA SER A 320 6.67 5.94 -3.78
C SER A 320 6.23 5.24 -5.06
N SER A 321 5.50 5.92 -5.94
CA SER A 321 5.00 5.40 -7.22
C SER A 321 6.07 5.00 -8.22
N PHE A 322 7.31 5.50 -8.09
CA PHE A 322 8.41 5.05 -8.95
C PHE A 322 8.86 3.64 -8.60
N ASP A 323 8.69 3.20 -7.35
CA ASP A 323 9.09 1.87 -6.91
C ASP A 323 8.08 0.82 -7.40
N PRO A 324 8.51 -0.26 -8.07
CA PRO A 324 7.61 -1.30 -8.57
C PRO A 324 6.71 -1.97 -7.51
N LEU A 325 7.10 -1.95 -6.22
CA LEU A 325 6.28 -2.45 -5.12
C LEU A 325 4.97 -1.68 -4.99
N PHE A 326 4.97 -0.39 -5.33
CA PHE A 326 3.80 0.49 -5.28
C PHE A 326 2.62 -0.12 -6.02
N LEU A 327 2.85 -0.61 -7.24
CA LEU A 327 1.80 -1.14 -8.12
C LEU A 327 1.09 -2.33 -7.47
N LEU A 328 1.86 -3.26 -6.90
CA LEU A 328 1.33 -4.48 -6.28
C LEU A 328 0.64 -4.20 -4.94
N HIS A 329 1.19 -3.26 -4.18
CA HIS A 329 0.59 -2.77 -2.94
C HIS A 329 -0.76 -2.13 -3.19
N HIS A 330 -0.83 -1.16 -4.11
CA HIS A 330 -2.09 -0.48 -4.45
C HIS A 330 -3.10 -1.42 -5.12
N ALA A 331 -2.66 -2.40 -5.90
CA ALA A 331 -3.54 -3.45 -6.42
C ALA A 331 -4.17 -4.32 -5.31
N MET A 332 -3.45 -4.54 -4.20
CA MET A 332 -4.02 -5.20 -3.01
C MET A 332 -4.94 -4.27 -2.22
N THR A 333 -4.60 -2.98 -2.09
CA THR A 333 -5.51 -1.99 -1.49
C THR A 333 -6.82 -1.90 -2.26
N ASP A 334 -6.78 -1.86 -3.59
CA ASP A 334 -7.99 -1.90 -4.44
C ASP A 334 -8.79 -3.21 -4.27
N ARG A 335 -8.12 -4.36 -4.08
CA ARG A 335 -8.79 -5.62 -3.73
C ARG A 335 -9.56 -5.50 -2.42
N VAL A 336 -8.96 -4.91 -1.38
CA VAL A 336 -9.64 -4.71 -0.08
C VAL A 336 -10.84 -3.78 -0.24
N VAL A 337 -10.72 -2.71 -1.04
CA VAL A 337 -11.84 -1.82 -1.37
C VAL A 337 -12.96 -2.58 -2.09
N ALA A 338 -12.64 -3.42 -3.09
CA ALA A 338 -13.63 -4.23 -3.80
C ALA A 338 -14.34 -5.24 -2.89
N ILE A 339 -13.62 -5.86 -1.95
CA ILE A 339 -14.19 -6.71 -0.90
C ILE A 339 -15.15 -5.91 -0.02
N TRP A 340 -14.73 -4.73 0.45
CA TRP A 340 -15.58 -3.87 1.27
C TRP A 340 -16.85 -3.43 0.53
N GLN A 341 -16.75 -3.06 -0.75
CA GLN A 341 -17.90 -2.69 -1.59
C GLN A 341 -18.88 -3.85 -1.74
N SER A 342 -18.37 -5.09 -1.86
CA SER A 342 -19.20 -6.29 -1.93
C SER A 342 -19.93 -6.57 -0.61
N LEU A 343 -19.27 -6.30 0.52
CA LEU A 343 -19.85 -6.43 1.86
C LEU A 343 -20.85 -5.31 2.21
N ASN A 344 -20.71 -4.13 1.59
CA ASN A 344 -21.49 -2.91 1.87
C ASN A 344 -22.07 -2.27 0.58
N PRO A 345 -22.90 -2.99 -0.19
CA PRO A 345 -23.24 -2.60 -1.57
C PRO A 345 -24.04 -1.29 -1.70
N TYR A 346 -24.67 -0.82 -0.62
CA TYR A 346 -25.49 0.40 -0.61
C TYR A 346 -24.78 1.61 -0.03
N SER A 347 -23.61 1.43 0.59
CA SER A 347 -22.83 2.51 1.16
C SER A 347 -21.94 3.12 0.08
N TRP A 348 -21.85 4.45 0.07
CA TRP A 348 -21.12 5.17 -0.97
C TRP A 348 -20.60 6.53 -0.49
N VAL A 349 -19.75 7.14 -1.32
CA VAL A 349 -19.09 8.42 -1.07
C VAL A 349 -20.11 9.49 -0.69
N THR A 350 -19.91 10.12 0.46
CA THR A 350 -20.68 11.31 0.87
C THR A 350 -19.77 12.55 0.91
N PRO A 351 -20.32 13.77 0.73
CA PRO A 351 -19.51 14.97 0.67
C PRO A 351 -18.61 15.16 1.90
N MET A 352 -17.32 15.42 1.68
CA MET A 352 -16.32 15.66 2.73
C MET A 352 -15.25 16.65 2.22
N PRO A 353 -14.77 17.58 3.07
CA PRO A 353 -13.67 18.47 2.68
C PRO A 353 -12.38 17.68 2.49
N ALA A 354 -11.59 18.03 1.47
CA ALA A 354 -10.26 17.49 1.24
C ALA A 354 -9.36 17.78 2.46
N GLY A 355 -8.72 16.74 2.99
CA GLY A 355 -7.80 16.88 4.11
C GLY A 355 -6.48 17.53 3.68
N GLU A 356 -6.00 17.33 2.45
CA GLU A 356 -4.73 17.89 1.98
C GLU A 356 -4.85 18.45 0.57
N ASN A 357 -3.83 19.19 0.13
CA ASN A 357 -3.74 19.63 -1.26
C ASN A 357 -3.35 18.43 -2.15
N SER A 358 -4.12 18.18 -3.21
CA SER A 358 -3.64 17.48 -4.40
C SER A 358 -3.25 18.50 -5.47
N PHE A 359 -2.69 18.07 -6.60
CA PHE A 359 -2.33 18.97 -7.70
C PHE A 359 -3.51 19.80 -8.21
N THR A 360 -4.74 19.28 -8.10
CA THR A 360 -5.97 19.88 -8.64
C THR A 360 -7.02 20.22 -7.60
N THR A 361 -6.77 19.94 -6.31
CA THR A 361 -7.71 20.21 -5.22
C THR A 361 -6.99 20.87 -4.06
N LEU A 362 -7.56 21.93 -3.50
CA LEU A 362 -7.03 22.56 -2.30
C LEU A 362 -7.61 21.91 -1.03
N LYS A 363 -6.83 21.91 0.04
CA LYS A 363 -7.31 21.54 1.38
C LYS A 363 -8.56 22.34 1.72
N GLY A 364 -9.57 21.66 2.26
CA GLY A 364 -10.85 22.23 2.65
C GLY A 364 -11.88 22.30 1.52
N GLU A 365 -11.49 22.05 0.27
CA GLU A 365 -12.42 21.98 -0.85
C GLU A 365 -13.34 20.75 -0.70
N MET A 366 -14.64 20.94 -0.86
CA MET A 366 -15.61 19.84 -0.74
C MET A 366 -15.49 18.87 -1.91
N GLN A 367 -15.33 17.59 -1.59
CA GLN A 367 -15.28 16.50 -2.55
C GLN A 367 -16.46 15.54 -2.32
N ASP A 368 -16.98 14.96 -3.39
CA ASP A 368 -18.07 13.99 -3.37
C ASP A 368 -17.91 12.92 -4.47
N SER A 369 -18.94 12.11 -4.72
CA SER A 369 -18.86 11.01 -5.67
C SER A 369 -18.74 11.45 -7.14
N GLN A 370 -19.11 12.70 -7.44
CA GLN A 370 -19.04 13.31 -8.77
C GLN A 370 -17.76 14.12 -8.97
N SER A 371 -16.99 14.40 -7.92
CA SER A 371 -15.70 15.07 -8.03
C SER A 371 -14.79 14.35 -9.05
N PRO A 372 -14.17 15.09 -9.98
CA PRO A 372 -13.29 14.51 -10.99
C PRO A 372 -12.09 13.78 -10.36
N LEU A 373 -11.84 12.55 -10.78
CA LEU A 373 -10.61 11.80 -10.49
C LEU A 373 -9.53 12.22 -11.48
N THR A 374 -9.09 13.47 -11.37
CA THR A 374 -8.04 14.01 -12.25
C THR A 374 -6.70 13.29 -12.02
N PRO A 375 -5.88 13.10 -13.06
CA PRO A 375 -6.04 13.61 -14.42
C PRO A 375 -6.66 12.59 -15.41
N PHE A 376 -7.45 11.64 -14.90
CA PHE A 376 -7.86 10.48 -15.70
C PHE A 376 -9.12 10.76 -16.52
N PHE A 377 -8.97 10.92 -17.84
CA PHE A 377 -10.11 11.00 -18.75
C PHE A 377 -10.76 9.62 -18.95
N ALA A 378 -12.09 9.60 -18.91
CA ALA A 378 -12.95 8.47 -19.27
C ALA A 378 -13.30 8.46 -20.76
N SER A 379 -13.26 9.62 -21.42
CA SER A 379 -13.51 9.75 -22.86
C SER A 379 -12.71 10.88 -23.51
N VAL A 380 -12.61 10.83 -24.83
CA VAL A 380 -11.82 11.78 -25.65
C VAL A 380 -12.40 13.20 -25.68
N ASP A 381 -13.63 13.39 -25.21
CA ASP A 381 -14.29 14.69 -25.11
C ASP A 381 -13.87 15.50 -23.87
N GLY A 382 -12.96 14.97 -23.05
CA GLY A 382 -12.49 15.62 -21.83
C GLY A 382 -13.28 15.25 -20.58
N THR A 383 -14.24 14.32 -20.66
CA THR A 383 -14.92 13.81 -19.46
C THR A 383 -13.94 13.06 -18.57
N PHE A 384 -13.83 13.46 -17.31
CA PHE A 384 -13.04 12.75 -16.30
C PHE A 384 -13.80 11.54 -15.75
N TRP A 385 -13.05 10.53 -15.32
CA TRP A 385 -13.57 9.55 -14.36
C TRP A 385 -14.01 10.28 -13.09
N ASN A 386 -15.03 9.76 -12.43
CA ASN A 386 -15.44 10.15 -11.07
C ASN A 386 -15.66 8.88 -10.23
N SER A 387 -15.95 9.02 -8.94
CA SER A 387 -16.12 7.84 -8.09
C SER A 387 -17.26 6.94 -8.57
N ASP A 388 -18.38 7.51 -9.02
CA ASP A 388 -19.54 6.73 -9.50
C ASP A 388 -19.24 5.89 -10.73
N THR A 389 -18.53 6.45 -11.70
CA THR A 389 -18.15 5.76 -12.94
C THR A 389 -17.01 4.77 -12.71
N ALA A 390 -16.10 5.05 -11.78
CA ALA A 390 -15.02 4.15 -11.36
C ALA A 390 -15.43 3.18 -10.23
N ARG A 391 -16.73 3.07 -9.92
CA ARG A 391 -17.21 2.31 -8.76
C ARG A 391 -16.90 0.81 -8.82
N THR A 392 -16.85 0.20 -10.00
CA THR A 392 -16.62 -1.24 -10.14
C THR A 392 -15.28 -1.52 -10.80
N THR A 393 -14.67 -2.67 -10.48
CA THR A 393 -13.42 -3.11 -11.11
C THR A 393 -13.65 -3.46 -12.58
N GLU A 394 -14.85 -3.96 -12.92
CA GLU A 394 -15.24 -4.30 -14.28
C GLU A 394 -15.31 -3.08 -15.21
N ALA A 395 -15.48 -1.85 -14.67
CA ALA A 395 -15.41 -0.61 -15.45
C ALA A 395 -14.05 -0.42 -16.14
N PHE A 396 -13.01 -1.07 -15.62
CA PHE A 396 -11.66 -1.10 -16.17
C PHE A 396 -11.28 -2.47 -16.77
N GLY A 397 -12.23 -3.40 -16.80
CA GLY A 397 -12.06 -4.71 -17.42
C GLY A 397 -11.31 -5.73 -16.57
N TYR A 398 -11.24 -5.58 -15.24
CA TYR A 398 -10.65 -6.59 -14.36
C TYR A 398 -11.58 -6.92 -13.18
N THR A 399 -11.33 -8.03 -12.50
CA THR A 399 -11.94 -8.34 -11.21
C THR A 399 -10.97 -9.17 -10.36
N TYR A 400 -11.36 -9.48 -9.12
CA TYR A 400 -10.63 -10.37 -8.22
C TYR A 400 -11.41 -11.67 -8.03
N ALA A 401 -10.72 -12.80 -7.80
CA ALA A 401 -11.37 -14.10 -7.62
C ALA A 401 -12.43 -14.08 -6.50
N ASP A 402 -12.23 -13.24 -5.49
CA ASP A 402 -13.09 -13.11 -4.31
C ASP A 402 -14.36 -12.29 -4.55
N THR A 403 -14.35 -11.40 -5.55
CA THR A 403 -15.45 -10.50 -5.87
C THR A 403 -16.08 -10.80 -7.24
N ASP A 404 -15.55 -11.80 -7.96
CA ASP A 404 -16.06 -12.21 -9.27
C ASP A 404 -17.50 -12.73 -9.17
N LEU A 405 -18.40 -12.08 -9.92
CA LEU A 405 -19.82 -12.40 -10.01
C LEU A 405 -20.15 -13.37 -11.16
N THR A 406 -19.16 -13.83 -11.93
CA THR A 406 -19.38 -14.73 -13.07
C THR A 406 -20.11 -16.00 -12.62
N GLY A 407 -21.36 -16.15 -13.08
CA GLY A 407 -22.21 -17.29 -12.73
C GLY A 407 -22.70 -17.35 -11.28
N LYS A 408 -22.58 -16.25 -10.51
CA LYS A 408 -22.93 -16.18 -9.08
C LYS A 408 -23.88 -15.03 -8.78
N GLN A 409 -24.66 -15.15 -7.70
CA GLN A 409 -25.45 -14.03 -7.18
C GLN A 409 -24.61 -13.17 -6.24
N LYS A 410 -24.89 -11.85 -6.21
CA LYS A 410 -24.17 -10.90 -5.33
C LYS A 410 -24.25 -11.30 -3.86
N GLU A 411 -25.40 -11.80 -3.43
CA GLU A 411 -25.63 -12.20 -2.04
C GLU A 411 -24.82 -13.45 -1.66
N ASP A 412 -24.68 -14.41 -2.57
CA ASP A 412 -23.85 -15.61 -2.33
C ASP A 412 -22.38 -15.22 -2.17
N VAL A 413 -21.88 -14.33 -3.04
CA VAL A 413 -20.51 -13.79 -2.96
C VAL A 413 -20.32 -13.02 -1.66
N ARG A 414 -21.31 -12.22 -1.25
CA ARG A 414 -21.27 -11.47 0.01
C ARG A 414 -21.16 -12.40 1.23
N GLN A 415 -21.94 -13.49 1.27
CA GLN A 415 -21.89 -14.47 2.36
C GLN A 415 -20.58 -15.26 2.38
N ASP A 416 -20.06 -15.65 1.21
CA ASP A 416 -18.75 -16.30 1.08
C ASP A 416 -17.62 -15.36 1.57
N LEU A 417 -17.67 -14.08 1.21
CA LEU A 417 -16.72 -13.07 1.70
C LEU A 417 -16.78 -12.89 3.22
N GLN A 418 -17.97 -12.90 3.84
CA GLN A 418 -18.08 -12.81 5.30
C GLN A 418 -17.35 -13.98 6.00
N LYS A 419 -17.47 -15.19 5.44
CA LYS A 419 -16.78 -16.39 5.93
C LYS A 419 -15.27 -16.27 5.72
N LYS A 420 -14.85 -15.93 4.49
CA LYS A 420 -13.44 -15.78 4.11
C LYS A 420 -12.71 -14.72 4.93
N VAL A 421 -13.30 -13.55 5.15
CA VAL A 421 -12.71 -12.50 5.99
C VAL A 421 -12.45 -13.00 7.42
N SER A 422 -13.37 -13.79 7.97
CA SER A 422 -13.20 -14.42 9.28
C SER A 422 -12.11 -15.49 9.28
N GLU A 423 -12.01 -16.29 8.21
CA GLU A 423 -10.98 -17.32 8.05
C GLU A 423 -9.58 -16.74 7.83
N TRP A 424 -9.45 -15.73 6.97
CA TRP A 424 -8.16 -15.12 6.61
C TRP A 424 -7.60 -14.27 7.74
N TRP A 425 -8.43 -13.40 8.32
CA TRP A 425 -7.96 -12.30 9.19
C TRP A 425 -8.58 -12.33 10.58
N GLY A 426 -9.63 -13.14 10.79
CA GLY A 426 -10.24 -13.35 12.10
C GLY A 426 -9.41 -14.26 13.01
N GLY A 427 -8.52 -15.12 12.50
CA GLY A 427 -7.69 -16.04 13.30
C GLY A 427 -6.72 -15.34 14.26
N SER A 428 -6.04 -14.29 13.79
CA SER A 428 -5.17 -13.45 14.62
C SER A 428 -5.96 -12.65 15.65
N ALA A 429 -7.24 -12.37 15.38
CA ALA A 429 -8.16 -11.87 16.40
C ALA A 429 -8.57 -13.00 17.37
N ALA A 430 -8.94 -14.20 16.91
CA ALA A 430 -9.61 -15.24 17.68
C ALA A 430 -8.70 -16.18 18.52
N VAL A 431 -7.51 -16.54 18.04
CA VAL A 431 -6.66 -17.56 18.70
C VAL A 431 -6.10 -17.06 20.03
N GLY A 432 -5.75 -15.77 20.14
CA GLY A 432 -5.42 -15.13 21.42
C GLY A 432 -6.65 -14.88 22.32
N LEU A 433 -7.83 -14.67 21.71
CA LEU A 433 -9.08 -14.43 22.43
C LEU A 433 -9.58 -15.68 23.16
N GLN A 434 -9.58 -16.86 22.52
CA GLN A 434 -10.26 -18.03 23.08
C GLN A 434 -9.50 -18.70 24.24
N ALA A 435 -8.19 -18.93 24.08
CA ALA A 435 -7.35 -19.46 25.17
C ALA A 435 -7.28 -18.50 26.36
N GLY A 436 -7.25 -17.19 26.09
CA GLY A 436 -7.29 -16.16 27.13
C GLY A 436 -8.64 -16.07 27.83
N THR A 437 -9.74 -16.16 27.09
CA THR A 437 -11.10 -16.11 27.66
C THR A 437 -11.37 -17.29 28.58
N ASP A 438 -10.96 -18.51 28.25
CA ASP A 438 -11.16 -19.67 29.12
C ASP A 438 -10.38 -19.53 30.45
N ILE A 439 -9.14 -19.02 30.38
CA ILE A 439 -8.32 -18.74 31.57
C ILE A 439 -8.95 -17.62 32.42
N MET A 440 -9.46 -16.56 31.79
CA MET A 440 -10.10 -15.44 32.49
C MET A 440 -11.41 -15.83 33.15
N ILE A 441 -12.22 -16.66 32.50
CA ILE A 441 -13.44 -17.24 33.08
C ILE A 441 -13.08 -18.10 34.28
N ALA A 442 -12.06 -18.97 34.16
CA ALA A 442 -11.57 -19.78 35.27
C ALA A 442 -11.02 -18.93 36.43
N GLY A 443 -10.47 -17.75 36.13
CA GLY A 443 -10.00 -16.75 37.10
C GLY A 443 -11.10 -15.86 37.71
N GLY A 444 -12.38 -16.06 37.36
CA GLY A 444 -13.51 -15.32 37.93
C GLY A 444 -13.75 -13.92 37.34
N ILE A 445 -13.19 -13.61 36.16
CA ILE A 445 -13.38 -12.31 35.48
C ILE A 445 -14.73 -12.27 34.78
N SER A 446 -15.46 -11.16 34.94
CA SER A 446 -16.79 -10.96 34.36
C SER A 446 -16.81 -11.00 32.83
N SER A 447 -17.90 -11.52 32.26
CA SER A 447 -18.18 -11.50 30.81
C SER A 447 -18.16 -10.13 30.16
N THR A 448 -18.50 -9.07 30.90
CA THR A 448 -18.43 -7.69 30.41
C THR A 448 -16.99 -7.23 30.20
N ASP A 449 -16.06 -7.67 31.04
CA ASP A 449 -14.67 -7.19 31.01
C ASP A 449 -13.84 -7.93 29.97
N TYR A 450 -14.02 -9.25 29.81
CA TYR A 450 -13.33 -9.97 28.73
C TYR A 450 -13.99 -9.81 27.35
N THR A 451 -15.11 -9.09 27.20
CA THR A 451 -15.66 -8.75 25.87
C THR A 451 -15.41 -7.29 25.49
N ALA A 452 -14.87 -6.48 26.40
CA ALA A 452 -14.51 -5.10 26.13
C ALA A 452 -13.39 -5.02 25.07
N LYS A 453 -13.57 -4.12 24.11
CA LYS A 453 -12.52 -3.71 23.17
C LYS A 453 -11.76 -2.54 23.79
N TRP A 454 -10.44 -2.59 23.66
CA TRP A 454 -9.54 -1.57 24.14
C TRP A 454 -8.71 -1.06 22.96
N THR A 455 -8.70 0.26 22.77
CA THR A 455 -8.10 0.87 21.58
C THR A 455 -7.25 2.06 21.99
N ILE A 456 -6.05 2.15 21.44
CA ILE A 456 -5.27 3.39 21.41
C ILE A 456 -5.75 4.18 20.20
N ALA A 457 -6.33 5.34 20.46
CA ALA A 457 -6.76 6.31 19.49
C ALA A 457 -5.73 7.44 19.41
N VAL A 458 -5.26 7.74 18.20
CA VAL A 458 -4.30 8.81 17.93
C VAL A 458 -4.96 9.86 17.06
N LEU A 459 -4.88 11.11 17.48
CA LEU A 459 -5.08 12.27 16.62
C LEU A 459 -3.75 12.99 16.49
N VAL A 460 -3.42 13.43 15.27
CA VAL A 460 -2.17 14.14 15.02
C VAL A 460 -2.32 15.01 13.77
N ASN A 461 -1.52 16.08 13.68
CA ASN A 461 -1.41 16.83 12.44
C ASN A 461 -0.59 16.01 11.44
N MET A 462 -1.09 15.81 10.23
CA MET A 462 -0.42 15.03 9.18
C MET A 462 0.99 15.58 8.87
N GLY A 463 1.16 16.89 8.91
CA GLY A 463 2.44 17.58 8.76
C GLY A 463 3.18 17.83 10.07
N ALA A 464 2.91 17.08 11.15
CA ALA A 464 3.63 17.26 12.42
C ALA A 464 5.15 17.19 12.25
N PHE A 465 5.63 16.45 11.24
CA PHE A 465 7.00 16.46 10.78
C PHE A 465 7.08 16.53 9.25
N PRO A 466 8.16 17.12 8.70
CA PRO A 466 8.51 16.89 7.30
C PRO A 466 8.85 15.42 7.09
N GLY A 467 8.12 14.75 6.19
CA GLY A 467 8.30 13.34 5.86
C GLY A 467 7.34 12.41 6.58
N SER A 468 7.63 11.11 6.49
CA SER A 468 6.86 10.06 7.15
C SER A 468 7.35 9.84 8.57
N TYR A 469 6.45 9.48 9.49
CA TYR A 469 6.80 9.15 10.87
C TYR A 469 5.90 8.05 11.40
N THR A 470 6.38 7.35 12.44
CA THR A 470 5.62 6.30 13.11
C THR A 470 5.62 6.54 14.61
N ILE A 471 4.44 6.40 15.21
CA ILE A 471 4.27 6.44 16.67
C ILE A 471 4.17 5.00 17.16
N TYR A 472 5.15 4.55 17.93
CA TYR A 472 5.21 3.20 18.47
C TYR A 472 4.79 3.17 19.94
N PHE A 473 4.07 2.12 20.32
CA PHE A 473 3.52 1.96 21.67
C PHE A 473 4.07 0.70 22.36
N TYR A 474 4.37 0.84 23.65
CA TYR A 474 4.98 -0.21 24.48
C TYR A 474 4.26 -0.35 25.84
N LEU A 475 4.08 -1.59 26.31
CA LEU A 475 3.67 -1.92 27.68
C LEU A 475 4.90 -2.29 28.52
N GLY A 476 5.51 -1.30 29.15
CA GLY A 476 6.69 -1.45 30.00
C GLY A 476 7.82 -0.54 29.57
N GLN A 477 9.04 -1.05 29.54
CA GLN A 477 10.21 -0.26 29.21
C GLN A 477 10.31 0.00 27.69
N LEU A 478 10.66 1.23 27.30
CA LEU A 478 11.01 1.56 25.92
C LEU A 478 12.30 0.83 25.50
N PRO A 479 12.39 0.36 24.25
CA PRO A 479 13.65 -0.15 23.70
C PRO A 479 14.71 0.96 23.61
N THR A 480 15.94 0.55 23.34
CA THR A 480 17.03 1.51 23.03
C THR A 480 16.75 2.21 21.71
N ASP A 481 16.32 1.44 20.70
CA ASP A 481 15.98 1.94 19.37
C ASP A 481 14.47 1.98 19.22
N CYS A 482 13.89 3.17 18.96
CA CYS A 482 12.46 3.30 18.80
C CYS A 482 11.93 2.44 17.63
N GLY A 483 10.82 1.73 17.85
CA GLY A 483 10.24 0.80 16.88
C GLY A 483 10.78 -0.63 16.96
N GLU A 484 11.78 -0.91 17.81
CA GLU A 484 12.23 -2.28 18.08
C GLU A 484 11.08 -3.14 18.64
N GLN A 485 10.92 -4.34 18.10
CA GLN A 485 9.83 -5.26 18.39
C GLN A 485 10.12 -6.13 19.63
N THR A 486 10.24 -5.50 20.81
CA THR A 486 10.51 -6.21 22.07
C THR A 486 9.26 -6.91 22.62
N SER A 487 9.40 -7.67 23.71
CA SER A 487 8.24 -8.24 24.44
C SER A 487 7.32 -7.18 25.07
N HIS A 488 7.74 -5.91 25.09
CA HIS A 488 6.93 -4.78 25.50
C HIS A 488 6.16 -4.15 24.32
N TYR A 489 6.49 -4.48 23.07
CA TYR A 489 5.88 -3.87 21.90
C TYR A 489 4.39 -4.21 21.75
N ILE A 490 3.56 -3.20 21.53
CA ILE A 490 2.11 -3.34 21.34
C ILE A 490 1.73 -3.22 19.88
N GLY A 491 2.31 -2.24 19.19
CA GLY A 491 1.95 -1.84 17.83
C GLY A 491 2.46 -0.44 17.53
N GLY A 492 2.26 0.00 16.29
CA GLY A 492 2.74 1.28 15.81
C GLY A 492 1.82 1.86 14.74
N ILE A 493 1.64 3.17 14.75
CA ILE A 493 0.78 3.87 13.81
C ILE A 493 1.66 4.72 12.90
N PRO A 494 1.85 4.31 11.63
CA PRO A 494 2.61 5.07 10.66
C PRO A 494 1.73 6.12 9.99
N PHE A 495 2.37 7.21 9.60
CA PHE A 495 1.78 8.29 8.82
C PHE A 495 2.68 8.55 7.62
N ALA A 496 2.22 8.13 6.44
CA ALA A 496 2.99 8.29 5.20
C ALA A 496 2.83 9.72 4.67
N GLY A 497 3.89 10.52 4.75
CA GLY A 497 3.86 11.96 4.52
C GLY A 497 4.79 12.46 3.42
N ASN A 498 4.80 13.79 3.28
CA ASN A 498 5.63 14.53 2.32
C ASN A 498 6.79 15.21 3.05
N LEU A 499 7.99 15.19 2.47
CA LEU A 499 9.18 15.91 2.97
C LEU A 499 9.15 17.43 2.69
N MET A 500 7.97 18.00 2.44
CA MET A 500 7.79 19.41 2.07
C MET A 500 7.87 20.34 3.29
N ALA A 501 8.39 21.56 3.07
CA ALA A 501 8.64 22.54 4.14
C ALA A 501 7.39 23.18 4.74
N ASN A 502 6.23 23.07 4.07
CA ASN A 502 4.95 23.56 4.58
C ASN A 502 4.18 22.41 5.25
N PRO A 503 4.22 22.29 6.58
CA PRO A 503 3.52 21.24 7.30
C PRO A 503 2.00 21.39 7.14
N SER A 504 1.33 20.31 6.73
CA SER A 504 -0.12 20.21 6.76
C SER A 504 -0.62 20.21 8.21
N ASP A 505 -1.46 21.17 8.56
CA ASP A 505 -2.17 21.25 9.85
C ASP A 505 -3.44 20.37 9.86
N SER A 506 -3.58 19.45 8.91
CA SER A 506 -4.72 18.56 8.82
C SER A 506 -4.66 17.50 9.90
N VAL A 507 -5.66 17.50 10.77
CA VAL A 507 -5.80 16.48 11.79
C VAL A 507 -6.28 15.20 11.13
N ILE A 508 -5.58 14.12 11.41
CA ILE A 508 -5.95 12.77 10.99
C ILE A 508 -6.08 11.87 12.21
N THR A 509 -6.82 10.78 12.05
CA THR A 509 -7.06 9.79 13.10
C THR A 509 -6.58 8.42 12.68
N ALA A 510 -6.06 7.67 13.65
CA ALA A 510 -5.77 6.26 13.48
C ALA A 510 -6.00 5.55 14.80
N ALA A 511 -6.36 4.27 14.71
CA ALA A 511 -6.68 3.46 15.87
C ALA A 511 -5.88 2.17 15.86
N LEU A 512 -5.34 1.82 17.03
CA LEU A 512 -4.62 0.58 17.26
C LEU A 512 -5.39 -0.20 18.35
N PRO A 513 -6.08 -1.29 18.01
CA PRO A 513 -6.68 -2.13 19.03
C PRO A 513 -5.57 -2.74 19.92
N ILE A 514 -5.79 -2.94 21.22
CA ILE A 514 -4.77 -3.42 22.18
C ILE A 514 -5.28 -4.50 23.14
N GLU A 515 -6.52 -4.93 22.97
CA GLU A 515 -7.20 -5.88 23.84
C GLU A 515 -6.45 -7.22 23.97
N SER A 516 -5.83 -7.72 22.91
CA SER A 516 -5.05 -8.97 22.96
C SER A 516 -3.83 -8.85 23.90
N ARG A 517 -3.12 -7.73 23.85
CA ARG A 517 -1.95 -7.45 24.71
C ARG A 517 -2.36 -7.24 26.16
N LEU A 518 -3.46 -6.53 26.41
CA LEU A 518 -3.98 -6.40 27.77
C LEU A 518 -4.41 -7.75 28.34
N ARG A 519 -4.99 -8.62 27.52
CA ARG A 519 -5.36 -9.98 27.94
C ARG A 519 -4.16 -10.81 28.35
N GLU A 520 -3.08 -10.77 27.57
CA GLU A 520 -1.81 -11.42 27.93
C GLU A 520 -1.35 -10.96 29.32
N ARG A 521 -1.40 -9.65 29.61
CA ARG A 521 -1.04 -9.13 30.94
C ARG A 521 -1.93 -9.64 32.06
N VAL A 522 -3.21 -9.87 31.80
CA VAL A 522 -4.09 -10.52 32.78
C VAL A 522 -3.72 -11.99 33.00
N ILE A 523 -3.49 -12.73 31.91
CA ILE A 523 -3.15 -14.17 31.96
C ILE A 523 -1.82 -14.38 32.71
N TYR A 524 -0.83 -13.53 32.47
CA TYR A 524 0.46 -13.59 33.15
C TYR A 524 0.44 -13.00 34.58
N GLY A 525 -0.68 -12.41 35.01
CA GLY A 525 -0.85 -11.84 36.36
C GLY A 525 -0.26 -10.44 36.55
N ASP A 526 0.19 -9.78 35.47
CA ASP A 526 0.68 -8.40 35.49
C ASP A 526 -0.45 -7.36 35.67
N LEU A 527 -1.66 -7.69 35.20
CA LEU A 527 -2.85 -6.86 35.22
C LEU A 527 -4.00 -7.64 35.93
N PRO A 528 -4.65 -7.10 36.98
CA PRO A 528 -5.64 -7.86 37.73
C PRO A 528 -6.91 -8.24 36.93
N SER A 529 -7.39 -7.32 36.09
CA SER A 529 -8.56 -7.55 35.23
C SER A 529 -8.60 -6.56 34.06
N LEU A 530 -9.56 -6.75 33.15
CA LEU A 530 -9.86 -5.80 32.06
C LEU A 530 -10.92 -4.75 32.43
N SER A 531 -11.21 -4.59 33.72
CA SER A 531 -12.06 -3.50 34.20
C SER A 531 -11.44 -2.15 33.86
N PHE A 532 -12.28 -1.13 33.65
CA PHE A 532 -11.80 0.21 33.29
C PHE A 532 -10.75 0.72 34.29
N LYS A 533 -11.05 0.58 35.59
CA LYS A 533 -10.20 1.03 36.69
C LYS A 533 -8.84 0.33 36.71
N ASP A 534 -8.80 -0.98 36.52
CA ASP A 534 -7.55 -1.73 36.57
C ASP A 534 -6.66 -1.42 35.37
N VAL A 535 -7.25 -1.26 34.18
CA VAL A 535 -6.52 -0.90 32.96
C VAL A 535 -6.03 0.55 33.03
N GLU A 536 -6.86 1.49 33.47
CA GLU A 536 -6.46 2.90 33.66
C GLU A 536 -5.29 3.00 34.64
N TYR A 537 -5.39 2.35 35.80
CA TYR A 537 -4.32 2.31 36.79
C TYR A 537 -3.05 1.63 36.26
N TYR A 538 -3.18 0.56 35.50
CA TYR A 538 -2.04 -0.14 34.91
C TYR A 538 -1.33 0.70 33.84
N LEU A 539 -2.07 1.32 32.94
CA LEU A 539 -1.50 2.06 31.81
C LEU A 539 -0.95 3.43 32.25
N LEU A 540 -1.72 4.22 32.99
CA LEU A 540 -1.34 5.58 33.37
C LEU A 540 -0.63 5.64 34.71
N GLU A 541 -1.26 5.15 35.79
CA GLU A 541 -0.74 5.35 37.16
C GLU A 541 0.55 4.55 37.42
N ARG A 542 0.71 3.39 36.77
CA ARG A 542 1.97 2.64 36.76
C ARG A 542 2.89 2.98 35.59
N GLN A 543 2.52 3.97 34.77
CA GLN A 543 3.25 4.43 33.58
C GLN A 543 3.70 3.30 32.66
N LYS A 544 2.87 2.26 32.53
CA LYS A 544 3.22 1.10 31.70
C LYS A 544 3.01 1.38 30.24
N LEU A 545 2.08 2.26 29.86
CA LEU A 545 2.00 2.70 28.48
C LEU A 545 3.08 3.74 28.23
N GLN A 546 4.05 3.39 27.40
CA GLN A 546 5.08 4.29 26.90
C GLN A 546 4.93 4.42 25.39
N LEU A 547 5.37 5.53 24.84
CA LEU A 547 5.42 5.72 23.41
C LEU A 547 6.74 6.38 22.99
N CYS A 548 7.14 6.13 21.76
CA CYS A 548 8.24 6.83 21.11
C CYS A 548 7.86 7.15 19.66
N VAL A 549 8.47 8.19 19.10
CA VAL A 549 8.17 8.65 17.75
C VAL A 549 9.42 8.56 16.89
N MET A 550 9.33 7.81 15.81
CA MET A 550 10.39 7.69 14.81
C MET A 550 10.04 8.56 13.61
N ALA A 551 10.74 9.67 13.42
CA ALA A 551 10.60 10.51 12.23
C ALA A 551 11.64 10.12 11.18
N ASP A 552 11.19 10.04 9.92
CA ASP A 552 12.04 9.81 8.75
C ASP A 552 12.88 8.51 8.82
N PHE A 553 12.48 7.56 9.67
CA PHE A 553 13.20 6.30 9.94
C PHE A 553 14.66 6.49 10.38
N ARG A 554 14.97 7.66 10.94
CA ARG A 554 16.35 8.06 11.27
C ARG A 554 16.49 8.77 12.60
N ARG A 555 15.39 9.30 13.16
CA ARG A 555 15.45 10.17 14.34
C ARG A 555 14.32 9.87 15.29
N ASP A 556 14.70 9.57 16.52
CA ASP A 556 13.80 9.60 17.66
C ASP A 556 13.42 11.05 17.93
N VAL A 557 12.11 11.29 18.04
CA VAL A 557 11.57 12.61 18.36
C VAL A 557 10.81 12.53 19.66
N ASP A 558 10.99 13.57 20.46
CA ASP A 558 10.23 13.79 21.68
C ASP A 558 8.73 13.90 21.33
N PRO A 559 7.87 13.04 21.90
CA PRO A 559 6.42 13.12 21.76
C PRO A 559 5.83 14.51 21.97
N ALA A 560 6.39 15.29 22.89
CA ALA A 560 5.92 16.63 23.21
C ALA A 560 6.13 17.62 22.05
N GLN A 561 6.99 17.29 21.09
CA GLN A 561 7.27 18.11 19.90
C GLN A 561 6.37 17.76 18.71
N VAL A 562 5.57 16.69 18.81
CA VAL A 562 4.67 16.28 17.72
C VAL A 562 3.43 17.16 17.70
N SER A 563 3.35 18.05 16.72
CA SER A 563 2.24 19.00 16.59
C SER A 563 0.89 18.30 16.50
N GLY A 564 -0.04 18.69 17.37
CA GLY A 564 -1.41 18.16 17.39
C GLY A 564 -1.54 16.74 17.93
N LEU A 565 -0.46 16.10 18.40
CA LEU A 565 -0.52 14.75 18.96
C LEU A 565 -1.42 14.69 20.19
N ARG A 566 -2.40 13.79 20.13
CA ARG A 566 -3.29 13.42 21.24
C ARG A 566 -3.46 11.93 21.22
N VAL A 567 -3.18 11.30 22.35
CA VAL A 567 -3.36 9.86 22.55
C VAL A 567 -4.48 9.64 23.57
N GLU A 568 -5.49 8.89 23.16
CA GLU A 568 -6.65 8.53 23.96
C GLU A 568 -6.75 7.00 24.03
N ILE A 569 -7.04 6.46 25.20
CA ILE A 569 -7.30 5.04 25.40
C ILE A 569 -8.79 4.89 25.59
N VAL A 570 -9.42 4.12 24.71
CA VAL A 570 -10.87 3.98 24.66
C VAL A 570 -11.26 2.54 24.93
N ARG A 571 -12.19 2.36 25.88
CA ARG A 571 -12.89 1.12 26.16
C ARG A 571 -14.26 1.20 25.48
N SER A 572 -14.61 0.17 24.72
CA SER A 572 -15.97 0.01 24.20
C SER A 572 -16.53 -1.37 24.57
N SER A 573 -17.76 -1.41 25.07
CA SER A 573 -18.46 -2.66 25.37
C SER A 573 -19.92 -2.58 24.94
N HIS A 574 -20.51 -3.72 24.56
CA HIS A 574 -21.92 -3.80 24.17
C HIS A 574 -22.91 -3.50 25.31
N LYS A 575 -22.48 -3.52 26.58
CA LYS A 575 -23.34 -3.38 27.75
C LYS A 575 -23.15 -2.08 28.53
N ASP A 576 -21.93 -1.54 28.59
CA ASP A 576 -21.59 -0.41 29.47
C ASP A 576 -21.39 0.92 28.70
N GLY A 577 -21.42 0.90 27.37
CA GLY A 577 -21.18 2.08 26.54
C GLY A 577 -19.70 2.32 26.24
N ARG A 578 -19.31 3.59 26.10
CA ARG A 578 -17.95 4.03 25.74
C ARG A 578 -17.34 4.79 26.91
N ASP A 579 -16.21 4.31 27.41
CA ASP A 579 -15.39 4.98 28.43
C ASP A 579 -14.02 5.33 27.82
N SER A 580 -13.39 6.41 28.27
CA SER A 580 -12.09 6.84 27.73
C SER A 580 -11.27 7.65 28.71
N PHE A 581 -9.95 7.55 28.62
CA PHE A 581 -8.99 8.40 29.31
C PHE A 581 -7.86 8.86 28.38
N LYS A 582 -7.17 9.94 28.74
CA LYS A 582 -6.11 10.54 27.92
C LYS A 582 -4.74 10.23 28.50
N MET A 583 -3.78 9.94 27.64
CA MET A 583 -2.38 9.87 28.03
C MET A 583 -1.76 11.27 27.99
N ASP A 584 -0.97 11.62 29.00
CA ASP A 584 -0.14 12.82 28.96
C ASP A 584 1.03 12.58 28.01
N THR A 585 1.17 13.45 27.01
CA THR A 585 2.23 13.39 26.00
C THR A 585 3.27 14.51 26.20
N SER A 586 3.21 15.23 27.33
CA SER A 586 4.14 16.30 27.70
C SER A 586 5.37 15.87 28.45
#